data_AF-A0A6J7ZFM5-F1
#
_entry.id   AF-A0A6J7ZFM5-F1
#
_cell.length_a   1.000
_cell.length_b   1.000
_cell.length_c   1.000
_cell.angle_alpha   90.00
_cell.angle_beta   90.00
_cell.angle_gamma   90.00
#
_symmetry.space_group_name_H-M   'P 1'
#
loop_
_entity.id
_entity.type
_entity.pdbx_description
1 polymer ?
#
loop_
_entity_poly.entity_id
_entity_poly.type
_entity_poly.pdbx_seq_one_letter_code
_entity_poly.pdbx_strand_id
1 'polypeptide(L)'
;MTAGIILVISILVLGGVIATVSDRLGTKVGKARLSLFNLRPRNTAMVVTILTGSVLSALTLGILFASSKPLRRGVFQIDQIQSRLNDARKDLTRTEDEKRRVEKDLTRAKTEINTAMAQLNMINQSLQTAQSQAVKTAEELEKTQNQLGDLRKQLQDIQIERKATEAELKNRENRLQEVFKQKKVYN
;
A
#
# COMPACT_ATOMS: atom_id res chain seq x y z
N MET A 1 -19.51 -6.30 -41.89
CA MET A 1 -19.48 -5.30 -42.99
C MET A 1 -20.71 -5.37 -43.90
N THR A 2 -21.36 -6.52 -44.05
CA THR A 2 -22.56 -6.72 -44.90
C THR A 2 -23.79 -5.94 -44.44
N ALA A 3 -24.10 -5.95 -43.13
CA ALA A 3 -25.28 -5.26 -42.59
C ALA A 3 -25.27 -3.73 -42.81
N GLY A 4 -24.09 -3.10 -42.72
CA GLY A 4 -23.94 -1.66 -42.95
C GLY A 4 -24.22 -1.26 -44.40
N ILE A 5 -23.72 -2.05 -45.36
CA ILE A 5 -23.93 -1.80 -46.80
C ILE A 5 -25.41 -1.97 -47.17
N ILE A 6 -26.06 -3.02 -46.68
CA ILE A 6 -27.48 -3.28 -46.93
C ILE A 6 -28.36 -2.14 -46.37
N LEU A 7 -28.00 -1.61 -45.20
CA LEU A 7 -28.73 -0.51 -44.57
C LEU A 7 -28.56 0.80 -45.36
N VAL A 8 -27.35 1.09 -45.84
CA VAL A 8 -27.08 2.26 -46.70
C VAL A 8 -27.86 2.16 -48.01
N ILE A 9 -27.85 1.00 -48.69
CA ILE A 9 -28.63 0.78 -49.91
C ILE A 9 -30.12 0.93 -49.65
N SER A 10 -30.62 0.37 -48.53
CA SER A 10 -32.03 0.48 -48.15
C SER A 10 -32.45 1.93 -47.93
N ILE A 11 -31.64 2.74 -47.23
CA ILE A 11 -31.91 4.17 -47.03
C ILE A 11 -31.87 4.92 -48.37
N LEU A 12 -30.91 4.60 -49.25
CA LEU A 12 -30.78 5.26 -50.56
C LEU A 12 -32.03 5.02 -51.43
N VAL A 13 -32.52 3.77 -51.48
CA VAL A 13 -33.73 3.40 -52.23
C VAL A 13 -34.95 4.08 -51.61
N LEU A 14 -35.10 4.04 -50.29
CA LEU A 14 -36.23 4.67 -49.59
C LEU A 14 -36.24 6.20 -49.80
N GLY A 15 -35.08 6.84 -49.74
CA GLY A 15 -34.90 8.27 -50.00
C GLY A 15 -35.26 8.65 -51.43
N GLY A 16 -34.86 7.83 -52.41
CA GLY A 16 -35.23 8.02 -53.82
C GLY A 16 -36.75 7.95 -54.05
N VAL A 17 -37.43 6.98 -53.43
CA VAL A 17 -38.90 6.86 -53.50
C VAL A 17 -39.57 8.10 -52.90
N ILE A 18 -39.14 8.55 -51.72
CA ILE A 18 -39.69 9.73 -51.04
C ILE A 18 -39.48 11.01 -51.87
N ALA A 19 -38.33 11.16 -52.54
CA ALA A 19 -38.03 12.33 -53.37
C ALA A 19 -39.02 12.46 -54.55
N THR A 20 -39.34 11.36 -55.24
CA THR A 20 -40.28 11.37 -56.37
C THR A 20 -41.71 11.72 -55.96
N VAL A 21 -42.14 11.27 -54.77
CA VAL A 21 -43.45 11.61 -54.20
C VAL A 21 -43.49 13.07 -53.76
N SER A 22 -42.40 13.57 -53.18
CA SER A 22 -42.27 14.96 -52.72
C SER A 22 -42.35 15.97 -53.88
N ASP A 23 -41.69 15.69 -55.01
CA ASP A 23 -41.70 16.58 -56.19
C ASP A 23 -43.09 16.66 -56.84
N ARG A 24 -43.81 15.54 -56.92
CA ARG A 24 -45.18 15.51 -57.44
C ARG A 24 -46.18 16.25 -56.55
N LEU A 25 -46.00 16.21 -55.24
CA LEU A 25 -46.80 16.99 -54.29
C LEU A 25 -46.47 18.48 -54.39
N GLY A 26 -45.18 18.85 -54.46
CA GLY A 26 -44.73 20.23 -54.59
C GLY A 26 -45.24 20.92 -55.86
N THR A 27 -45.18 20.24 -57.01
CA THR A 27 -45.64 20.79 -58.30
C THR A 27 -47.16 20.97 -58.37
N LYS A 28 -47.94 20.06 -57.75
CA LYS A 28 -49.40 20.20 -57.66
C LYS A 28 -49.81 21.38 -56.79
N VAL A 29 -49.19 21.54 -55.63
CA VAL A 29 -49.44 22.67 -54.73
C VAL A 29 -49.01 24.00 -55.37
N GLY A 30 -47.88 24.02 -56.09
CA GLY A 30 -47.40 25.19 -56.81
C GLY A 30 -48.30 25.66 -57.96
N LYS A 31 -49.00 24.73 -58.64
CA LYS A 31 -49.93 25.06 -59.74
C LYS A 31 -51.34 25.43 -59.26
N ALA A 32 -51.75 24.98 -58.07
CA ALA A 32 -53.09 25.19 -57.53
C ALA A 32 -53.41 26.65 -57.14
N ARG A 33 -52.43 27.58 -57.21
CA ARG A 33 -52.58 29.01 -56.85
C ARG A 33 -53.28 29.23 -55.50
N LEU A 34 -52.99 28.37 -54.53
CA LEU A 34 -53.58 28.45 -53.19
C LEU A 34 -53.16 29.76 -52.52
N SER A 35 -54.13 30.44 -51.91
CA SER A 35 -53.90 31.59 -51.04
C SER A 35 -54.11 31.12 -49.60
N LEU A 36 -53.08 31.27 -48.78
CA LEU A 36 -53.14 31.01 -47.34
C LEU A 36 -52.91 32.33 -46.63
N PHE A 37 -53.79 32.72 -45.70
CA PHE A 37 -53.67 33.98 -44.94
C PHE A 37 -53.41 35.23 -45.80
N ASN A 38 -54.14 35.38 -46.92
CA ASN A 38 -54.05 36.54 -47.81
C ASN A 38 -52.67 36.77 -48.50
N LEU A 39 -51.82 35.74 -48.54
CA LEU A 39 -50.51 35.81 -49.19
C LEU A 39 -50.61 35.64 -50.71
N ARG A 40 -49.73 36.33 -51.44
CA ARG A 40 -49.59 36.17 -52.90
C ARG A 40 -49.30 34.69 -53.21
N PRO A 41 -49.99 34.05 -54.17
CA PRO A 41 -49.95 32.59 -54.38
C PRO A 41 -48.55 31.97 -54.52
N ARG A 42 -47.56 32.72 -55.04
CA ARG A 42 -46.15 32.29 -55.10
C ARG A 42 -45.52 32.12 -53.72
N ASN A 43 -45.81 33.01 -52.79
CA ASN A 43 -45.27 32.98 -51.43
C ASN A 43 -45.97 31.89 -50.61
N THR A 44 -47.28 31.68 -50.82
CA THR A 44 -48.02 30.56 -50.22
C THR A 44 -47.39 29.21 -50.57
N ALA A 45 -47.11 28.98 -51.86
CA ALA A 45 -46.48 27.75 -52.31
C ALA A 45 -45.10 27.53 -51.66
N MET A 46 -44.31 28.60 -51.50
CA MET A 46 -43.01 28.54 -50.83
C MET A 46 -43.14 28.17 -49.36
N VAL A 47 -44.06 28.80 -48.62
CA VAL A 47 -44.33 28.49 -47.20
C VAL A 47 -44.81 27.06 -47.02
N VAL A 48 -45.75 26.60 -47.85
CA VAL A 48 -46.26 25.22 -47.80
C VAL A 48 -45.15 24.21 -48.11
N THR A 49 -44.24 24.52 -49.04
CA THR A 49 -43.09 23.65 -49.36
C THR A 49 -42.11 23.54 -48.21
N ILE A 50 -41.74 24.67 -47.57
CA ILE A 50 -40.84 24.66 -46.40
C ILE A 50 -41.48 23.88 -45.25
N LEU A 51 -42.76 24.14 -44.95
CA LEU A 51 -43.48 23.42 -43.89
C LEU A 51 -43.57 21.92 -44.17
N THR A 52 -43.88 21.51 -45.40
CA THR A 52 -43.93 20.09 -45.77
C THR A 52 -42.56 19.43 -45.62
N GLY A 53 -41.48 20.10 -46.05
CA GLY A 53 -40.11 19.64 -45.86
C GLY A 53 -39.70 19.54 -44.39
N SER A 54 -40.07 20.51 -43.55
CA SER A 54 -39.84 20.48 -42.10
C SER A 54 -40.59 19.32 -41.43
N VAL A 55 -41.87 19.10 -41.78
CA VAL A 55 -42.67 17.99 -41.24
C VAL A 55 -42.08 16.65 -41.66
N LEU A 56 -41.70 16.48 -42.92
CA LEU A 56 -41.08 15.24 -43.41
C LEU A 56 -39.74 14.97 -42.71
N SER A 57 -38.92 16.00 -42.51
CA SER A 57 -37.63 15.89 -41.82
C SER A 57 -37.83 15.55 -40.34
N ALA A 58 -38.79 16.18 -39.66
CA ALA A 58 -39.16 15.90 -38.27
C ALA A 58 -39.69 14.46 -38.11
N LEU A 59 -40.52 13.98 -39.04
CA LEU A 59 -40.99 12.59 -39.06
C LEU A 59 -39.84 11.60 -39.23
N THR A 60 -38.92 11.89 -40.15
CA THR A 60 -37.75 11.03 -40.40
C THR A 60 -36.85 10.94 -39.17
N LEU A 61 -36.51 12.09 -38.57
CA LEU A 61 -35.73 12.13 -37.32
C LEU A 61 -36.49 11.50 -36.15
N GLY A 62 -37.80 11.71 -36.06
CA GLY A 62 -38.67 11.12 -35.05
C GLY A 62 -38.64 9.59 -35.10
N ILE A 63 -38.81 9.00 -36.29
CA ILE A 63 -38.70 7.55 -36.49
C ILE A 63 -37.30 7.06 -36.12
N LEU A 64 -36.25 7.79 -36.51
CA LEU A 64 -34.88 7.42 -36.22
C LEU A 64 -34.57 7.41 -34.71
N PHE A 65 -35.04 8.41 -33.97
CA PHE A 65 -34.88 8.48 -32.50
C PHE A 65 -35.79 7.51 -31.75
N ALA A 66 -36.95 7.15 -32.32
CA ALA A 66 -37.82 6.11 -31.77
C ALA A 66 -37.20 4.71 -31.94
N SER A 67 -36.61 4.44 -33.11
CA SER A 67 -36.00 3.16 -33.45
C SER A 67 -34.64 2.94 -32.77
N SER A 68 -33.83 4.00 -32.61
CA SER A 68 -32.43 3.88 -32.14
C SER A 68 -32.17 4.58 -30.82
N LYS A 69 -32.04 3.79 -29.74
CA LYS A 69 -31.56 4.26 -28.43
C LYS A 69 -30.16 4.89 -28.47
N PRO A 70 -29.18 4.37 -29.24
CA PRO A 70 -27.86 4.99 -29.38
C PRO A 70 -27.91 6.40 -29.96
N LEU A 71 -28.73 6.64 -31.00
CA LEU A 71 -28.85 7.96 -31.62
C LEU A 71 -29.50 8.98 -30.69
N ARG A 72 -30.57 8.58 -29.98
CA ARG A 72 -31.19 9.45 -28.97
C ARG A 72 -30.22 9.80 -27.84
N ARG A 73 -29.47 8.83 -27.32
CA ARG A 73 -28.45 9.11 -26.28
C ARG A 73 -27.32 9.99 -26.82
N GLY A 74 -26.85 9.72 -28.03
CA GLY A 74 -25.76 10.47 -28.65
C GLY A 74 -26.12 11.92 -28.98
N VAL A 75 -27.37 12.22 -29.36
CA VAL A 75 -27.77 13.61 -29.67
C VAL A 75 -28.16 14.38 -28.41
N PHE A 76 -28.88 13.75 -27.46
CA PHE A 76 -29.45 14.47 -26.31
C PHE A 76 -28.64 14.37 -25.02
N GLN A 77 -27.66 13.46 -24.90
CA GLN A 77 -26.92 13.23 -23.65
C GLN A 77 -25.39 13.31 -23.83
N ILE A 78 -24.91 13.84 -24.96
CA ILE A 78 -23.48 13.82 -25.28
C ILE A 78 -22.63 14.53 -24.23
N ASP A 79 -23.08 15.67 -23.72
CA ASP A 79 -22.36 16.44 -22.71
C ASP A 79 -22.30 15.69 -21.38
N GLN A 80 -23.39 15.03 -20.98
CA GLN A 80 -23.43 14.22 -19.76
C GLN A 80 -22.53 12.99 -19.88
N ILE A 81 -22.50 12.34 -21.04
CA ILE A 81 -21.62 11.19 -21.30
C ILE A 81 -20.16 11.62 -21.26
N GLN A 82 -19.81 12.75 -21.89
CA GLN A 82 -18.46 13.29 -21.86
C GLN A 82 -18.03 13.70 -20.45
N SER A 83 -18.91 14.35 -19.67
CA SER A 83 -18.63 14.67 -18.26
C SER A 83 -18.34 13.41 -17.46
N ARG A 84 -19.22 12.40 -17.53
CA ARG A 84 -19.03 11.13 -16.82
C ARG A 84 -17.76 10.40 -17.23
N LEU A 85 -17.38 10.45 -18.51
CA LEU A 85 -16.11 9.88 -18.98
C LEU A 85 -14.91 10.64 -18.41
N ASN A 86 -14.98 11.97 -18.35
CA ASN A 86 -13.92 12.77 -17.77
C ASN A 86 -13.78 12.53 -16.26
N ASP A 87 -14.91 12.44 -15.55
CA ASP A 87 -14.93 12.15 -14.11
C ASP A 87 -14.41 10.74 -13.84
N ALA A 88 -14.88 9.73 -14.59
CA ALA A 88 -14.38 8.36 -14.47
C ALA A 88 -12.87 8.25 -14.78
N ARG A 89 -12.36 9.02 -15.73
CA ARG A 89 -10.92 9.09 -16.02
C ARG A 89 -10.14 9.70 -14.86
N LYS A 90 -10.63 10.79 -14.27
CA LYS A 90 -10.01 11.40 -13.08
C LYS A 90 -10.01 10.44 -11.90
N ASP A 91 -11.13 9.76 -11.65
CA ASP A 91 -11.26 8.78 -10.58
C ASP A 91 -10.33 7.59 -10.81
N LEU A 92 -10.19 7.13 -12.05
CA LEU A 92 -9.24 6.07 -12.40
C LEU A 92 -7.80 6.50 -12.10
N THR A 93 -7.37 7.68 -12.57
CA THR A 93 -6.02 8.20 -12.29
C THR A 93 -5.78 8.35 -10.79
N ARG A 94 -6.76 8.87 -10.05
CA ARG A 94 -6.66 8.99 -8.59
C ARG A 94 -6.50 7.62 -7.91
N THR A 95 -7.30 6.64 -8.33
CA THR A 95 -7.23 5.28 -7.80
C THR A 95 -5.89 4.61 -8.12
N GLU A 96 -5.35 4.83 -9.30
CA GLU A 96 -4.02 4.33 -9.70
C GLU A 96 -2.91 4.98 -8.84
N ASP A 97 -2.98 6.28 -8.58
CA ASP A 97 -2.04 6.98 -7.71
C ASP A 97 -2.13 6.50 -6.25
N GLU A 98 -3.35 6.32 -5.72
CA GLU A 98 -3.58 5.77 -4.39
C GLU A 98 -3.05 4.34 -4.29
N LYS A 99 -3.32 3.49 -5.28
CA LYS A 99 -2.76 2.13 -5.36
C LYS A 99 -1.24 2.14 -5.33
N ARG A 100 -0.61 3.00 -6.14
CA ARG A 100 0.86 3.13 -6.18
C ARG A 100 1.45 3.57 -4.83
N ARG A 101 0.76 4.46 -4.10
CA ARG A 101 1.15 4.85 -2.74
C ARG A 101 1.07 3.68 -1.77
N VAL A 102 -0.05 2.96 -1.76
CA VAL A 102 -0.24 1.78 -0.91
C VAL A 102 0.79 0.69 -1.21
N GLU A 103 1.12 0.44 -2.48
CA GLU A 103 2.17 -0.52 -2.86
C GLU A 103 3.56 -0.10 -2.37
N LYS A 104 3.86 1.20 -2.40
CA LYS A 104 5.11 1.74 -1.84
C LYS A 104 5.17 1.57 -0.33
N ASP A 105 4.08 1.89 0.37
CA ASP A 105 3.99 1.75 1.83
C ASP A 105 4.07 0.28 2.24
N LEU A 106 3.43 -0.63 1.50
CA LEU A 106 3.54 -2.07 1.71
C LEU A 106 4.98 -2.55 1.54
N THR A 107 5.68 -2.07 0.51
CA THR A 107 7.09 -2.41 0.29
C THR A 107 7.95 -1.92 1.44
N ARG A 108 7.74 -0.68 1.90
CA ARG A 108 8.44 -0.12 3.05
C ARG A 108 8.18 -0.90 4.33
N ALA A 109 6.92 -1.21 4.63
CA ALA A 109 6.55 -2.01 5.80
C ALA A 109 7.20 -3.41 5.77
N LYS A 110 7.24 -4.06 4.61
CA LYS A 110 7.96 -5.34 4.43
C LYS A 110 9.45 -5.21 4.71
N THR A 111 10.10 -4.14 4.23
CA THR A 111 11.51 -3.90 4.52
C THR A 111 11.74 -3.65 6.01
N GLU A 112 10.88 -2.87 6.67
CA GLU A 112 10.95 -2.61 8.10
C GLU A 112 10.78 -3.90 8.92
N ILE A 113 9.83 -4.75 8.57
CA ILE A 113 9.65 -6.08 9.19
C ILE A 113 10.91 -6.94 9.05
N ASN A 114 11.49 -7.01 7.84
CA ASN A 114 12.72 -7.79 7.63
C ASN A 114 13.89 -7.26 8.45
N THR A 115 14.04 -5.93 8.55
CA THR A 115 15.09 -5.34 9.39
C THR A 115 14.85 -5.60 10.87
N ALA A 116 13.60 -5.53 11.35
CA ALA A 116 13.25 -5.82 12.73
C ALA A 116 13.50 -7.30 13.07
N MET A 117 13.18 -8.23 12.15
CA MET A 117 13.51 -9.65 12.30
C MET A 117 15.02 -9.89 12.39
N ALA A 118 15.82 -9.23 11.55
CA ALA A 118 17.27 -9.33 11.61
C ALA A 118 17.82 -8.80 12.95
N GLN A 119 17.30 -7.66 13.43
CA GLN A 119 17.66 -7.11 14.74
C GLN A 119 17.28 -8.04 15.88
N LEU A 120 16.09 -8.64 15.84
CA LEU A 120 15.62 -9.58 16.85
C LEU A 120 16.51 -10.83 16.90
N ASN A 121 16.94 -11.33 15.74
CA ASN A 121 17.90 -12.45 15.68
C ASN A 121 19.25 -12.08 16.30
N MET A 122 19.79 -10.89 16.00
CA MET A 122 21.04 -10.42 16.60
C MET A 122 20.90 -10.26 18.12
N ILE A 123 19.81 -9.67 18.60
CA ILE A 123 19.54 -9.50 20.04
C ILE A 123 19.46 -10.86 20.73
N ASN A 124 18.79 -11.85 20.13
CA ASN A 124 18.70 -13.19 20.69
C ASN A 124 20.09 -13.87 20.78
N GLN A 125 20.94 -13.71 19.77
CA GLN A 125 22.33 -14.21 19.80
C GLN A 125 23.16 -13.52 20.88
N SER A 126 23.05 -12.20 21.01
CA SER A 126 23.71 -11.45 22.08
C SER A 126 23.23 -11.87 23.45
N LEU A 127 21.92 -12.09 23.63
CA LEU A 127 21.33 -12.56 24.87
C LEU A 127 21.86 -13.96 25.25
N GLN A 128 21.90 -14.89 24.30
CA GLN A 128 22.46 -16.22 24.51
C GLN A 128 23.94 -16.16 24.92
N THR A 129 24.71 -15.28 24.28
CA THR A 129 26.12 -15.07 24.61
C THR A 129 26.28 -14.48 26.01
N ALA A 130 25.49 -13.47 26.36
CA ALA A 130 25.49 -12.85 27.68
C ALA A 130 25.09 -13.85 28.78
N GLN A 131 24.10 -14.72 28.52
CA GLN A 131 23.72 -15.80 29.43
C GLN A 131 24.86 -16.80 29.63
N SER A 132 25.51 -17.25 28.54
CA SER A 132 26.66 -18.16 28.63
C SER A 132 27.81 -17.53 29.45
N GLN A 133 28.08 -16.25 29.24
CA GLN A 133 29.10 -15.53 30.00
C GLN A 133 28.73 -15.41 31.48
N ALA A 134 27.46 -15.10 31.79
CA ALA A 134 26.99 -15.02 33.17
C ALA A 134 27.15 -16.34 33.92
N VAL A 135 26.87 -17.48 33.27
CA VAL A 135 27.10 -18.81 33.86
C VAL A 135 28.59 -19.03 34.13
N LYS A 136 29.47 -18.76 33.16
CA LYS A 136 30.92 -18.90 33.36
C LYS A 136 31.45 -18.03 34.50
N THR A 137 31.01 -16.78 34.58
CA THR A 137 31.40 -15.87 35.65
C THR A 137 30.86 -16.34 37.01
N ALA A 138 29.67 -16.94 37.07
CA ALA A 138 29.16 -17.54 38.30
C ALA A 138 30.02 -18.75 38.75
N GLU A 139 30.42 -19.62 37.81
CA GLU A 139 31.32 -20.74 38.10
C GLU A 139 32.71 -20.28 38.57
N GLU A 140 33.27 -19.24 37.94
CA GLU A 140 34.54 -18.63 38.36
C GLU A 140 34.43 -18.03 39.77
N LEU A 141 33.33 -17.34 40.06
CA LEU A 141 33.07 -16.77 41.39
C LEU A 141 33.03 -17.86 42.46
N GLU A 142 32.33 -18.97 42.19
CA GLU A 142 32.27 -20.13 43.10
C GLU A 142 33.67 -20.70 43.36
N LYS A 143 34.49 -20.89 42.32
CA LYS A 143 35.87 -21.35 42.45
C LYS A 143 36.71 -20.41 43.30
N THR A 144 36.64 -19.10 43.04
CA THR A 144 37.39 -18.11 43.82
C THR A 144 36.93 -18.05 45.27
N GLN A 145 35.63 -18.20 45.54
CA GLN A 145 35.10 -18.29 46.90
C GLN A 145 35.65 -19.52 47.64
N ASN A 146 35.68 -20.68 46.98
CA ASN A 146 36.25 -21.91 47.55
C ASN A 146 37.75 -21.73 47.86
N GLN A 147 38.52 -21.18 46.92
CA GLN A 147 39.94 -20.86 47.12
C GLN A 147 40.18 -19.89 48.29
N LEU A 148 39.34 -18.86 48.43
CA LEU A 148 39.41 -17.94 49.57
C LEU A 148 39.09 -18.64 50.89
N GLY A 149 38.15 -19.58 50.90
CA GLY A 149 37.84 -20.42 52.05
C GLY A 149 39.03 -21.28 52.47
N ASP A 150 39.69 -21.93 51.52
CA ASP A 150 40.87 -22.77 51.77
C ASP A 150 42.07 -21.95 52.23
N LEU A 151 42.32 -20.79 51.60
CA LEU A 151 43.41 -19.90 52.00
C LEU A 151 43.19 -19.36 53.42
N ARG A 152 41.94 -19.05 53.79
CA ARG A 152 41.61 -18.66 55.17
C ARG A 152 41.91 -19.76 56.18
N LYS A 153 41.60 -21.02 55.86
CA LYS A 153 41.96 -22.17 56.72
C LYS A 153 43.48 -22.31 56.86
N GLN A 154 44.21 -22.27 55.75
CA GLN A 154 45.68 -22.33 55.77
C GLN A 154 46.29 -21.21 56.61
N LEU A 155 45.79 -19.98 56.49
CA LEU A 155 46.25 -18.87 57.33
C LEU A 155 45.97 -19.10 58.82
N GLN A 156 44.82 -19.69 59.16
CA GLN A 156 44.49 -20.03 60.54
C GLN A 156 45.42 -21.12 61.09
N ASP A 157 45.69 -22.16 60.30
CA ASP A 157 46.60 -23.25 60.66
C ASP A 157 48.03 -22.74 60.87
N ILE A 158 48.54 -21.93 59.93
CA ILE A 158 49.86 -21.30 60.03
C ILE A 158 49.96 -20.41 61.27
N GLN A 159 48.90 -19.66 61.61
CA GLN A 159 48.88 -18.84 62.82
C GLN A 159 48.93 -19.70 64.10
N ILE A 160 48.25 -20.84 64.13
CA ILE A 160 48.29 -21.79 65.24
C ILE A 160 49.69 -22.40 65.38
N GLU A 161 50.27 -22.87 64.27
CA GLU A 161 51.62 -23.46 64.23
C GLU A 161 52.70 -22.45 64.65
N ARG A 162 52.58 -21.20 64.17
CA ARG A 162 53.47 -20.11 64.58
C ARG A 162 53.41 -19.87 66.09
N LYS A 163 52.21 -19.79 66.68
CA LYS A 163 52.04 -19.62 68.13
C LYS A 163 52.63 -20.80 68.92
N ALA A 164 52.46 -22.03 68.44
CA ALA A 164 53.04 -23.21 69.06
C ALA A 164 54.58 -23.17 69.03
N THR A 165 55.15 -22.79 67.89
CA THR A 165 56.61 -22.66 67.71
C THR A 165 57.19 -21.54 68.59
N GLU A 166 56.52 -20.39 68.67
CA GLU A 166 56.90 -19.29 69.56
C GLU A 166 56.89 -19.73 71.04
N ALA A 167 55.90 -20.52 71.46
CA ALA A 167 55.85 -21.08 72.81
C ALA A 167 56.99 -22.09 73.06
N GLU A 168 57.33 -22.92 72.08
CA GLU A 168 58.43 -23.87 72.19
C GLU A 168 59.80 -23.18 72.27
N LEU A 169 60.02 -22.14 71.45
CA LEU A 169 61.22 -21.30 71.51
C LEU A 169 61.38 -20.68 72.90
N LYS A 170 60.32 -20.09 73.45
CA LYS A 170 60.33 -19.51 74.80
C LYS A 170 60.68 -20.55 75.87
N ASN A 171 60.14 -21.76 75.77
CA ASN A 171 60.47 -22.86 76.68
C ASN A 171 61.94 -23.28 76.57
N ARG A 172 62.50 -23.35 75.35
CA ARG A 172 63.92 -23.66 75.13
C ARG A 172 64.83 -22.56 75.68
N GLU A 173 64.48 -21.30 75.48
CA GLU A 173 65.19 -20.16 76.07
C GLU A 173 65.22 -20.22 77.60
N ASN A 174 64.07 -20.48 78.23
CA ASN A 174 63.98 -20.64 79.69
C ASN A 174 64.86 -21.78 80.19
N ARG A 175 64.82 -22.95 79.53
CA ARG A 175 65.68 -24.10 79.86
C ARG A 175 67.17 -23.79 79.74
N LEU A 176 67.57 -23.09 78.68
CA LEU A 176 68.96 -22.67 78.50
C LEU A 176 69.40 -21.74 79.65
N GLN A 177 68.56 -20.77 80.04
CA GLN A 177 68.85 -19.91 81.18
C GLN A 177 69.00 -20.68 82.49
N GLU A 178 68.15 -21.70 82.74
CA GLU A 178 68.27 -22.56 83.92
C GLU A 178 69.59 -23.33 83.93
N VAL A 179 69.98 -23.94 82.80
CA VAL A 179 71.26 -24.65 82.67
C VAL A 179 72.44 -23.71 82.88
N PHE A 180 72.40 -22.49 82.32
CA PHE A 180 73.44 -21.48 82.54
C PHE A 180 73.54 -21.06 84.02
N LYS A 181 72.41 -20.93 84.73
CA LYS A 181 72.41 -20.66 86.18
C LYS A 181 73.02 -21.82 86.97
N GLN A 182 72.67 -23.06 86.66
CA GLN A 182 73.25 -24.24 87.33
C GLN A 182 74.77 -24.33 87.13
N LYS A 183 75.25 -24.04 85.92
CA LYS A 183 76.70 -24.04 85.61
C LYS A 183 77.48 -22.93 86.34
N LYS A 184 76.82 -21.82 86.69
CA LYS A 184 77.39 -20.72 87.48
C LYS A 184 77.44 -20.98 88.99
N VAL A 185 76.69 -21.96 89.49
CA VAL A 185 76.64 -22.33 90.92
C VAL A 185 77.69 -23.41 91.25
N TYR A 186 78.28 -24.06 90.25
CA TYR A 186 79.25 -25.17 90.39
C TYR A 186 80.70 -24.80 90.00
N ASN A 187 80.98 -23.51 89.79
CA ASN A 187 82.32 -22.92 89.64
C ASN A 187 82.43 -21.75 90.63
#